data_AF-A0A534T8M7-F1
#
_entry.id   AF-A0A534T8M7-F1
#
_cell.length_a   1.000
_cell.length_b   1.000
_cell.length_c   1.000
_cell.angle_alpha   90.00
_cell.angle_beta   90.00
_cell.angle_gamma   90.00
#
_symmetry.space_group_name_H-M   'P 1'
#
loop_
_entity.id
_entity.type
_entity.pdbx_description
1 polymer ?
#
loop_
_entity_poly.entity_id
_entity_poly.type
_entity_poly.pdbx_seq_one_letter_code
_entity_poly.pdbx_strand_id
1 'polypeptide(L)'
;MAWLPPSTEHRRASRSWSWKRTPLADRPAPARASRTTEVKRLDCTSESSGPDPVHILDLADGRRVRARAVVVATGARYRRPEIPNLAQFEGRGVSYWASPVEARLCRDEEVALLGGGNAAGQAAVFLSSHARQVQMLVRGPSLSKTMSRYLIDRIAASPNIAVLCDTEIVDLLGTADQELRGVRWRNRRTG
;
A
#
# COMPACT_ATOMS: atom_id res chain seq x y z
N MET A 1 -2.09 -8.16 15.91
CA MET A 1 -1.98 -9.60 16.20
C MET A 1 -0.69 -9.79 16.98
N ALA A 2 -0.78 -9.93 18.30
CA ALA A 2 0.37 -10.08 19.19
C ALA A 2 0.70 -11.57 19.29
N TRP A 3 1.92 -11.93 18.90
CA TRP A 3 2.48 -13.24 19.14
C TRP A 3 3.26 -13.16 20.46
N LEU A 4 2.77 -13.84 21.50
CA LEU A 4 3.51 -14.08 22.73
C LEU A 4 4.22 -15.45 22.59
N PRO A 5 5.55 -15.52 22.69
CA PRO A 5 6.23 -16.77 22.97
C PRO A 5 6.26 -17.06 24.49
N PRO A 6 6.42 -18.33 24.88
CA PRO A 6 6.33 -18.75 26.28
C PRO A 6 7.56 -18.31 27.10
N SER A 7 7.32 -18.23 28.40
CA SER A 7 8.21 -17.87 29.49
C SER A 7 9.61 -18.49 29.40
N THR A 8 10.64 -17.64 29.47
CA THR A 8 11.88 -17.98 30.15
C THR A 8 12.47 -16.73 30.78
N GLU A 9 12.67 -16.84 32.09
CA GLU A 9 13.23 -15.85 32.98
C GLU A 9 14.75 -15.74 32.73
N HIS A 10 15.25 -14.53 32.41
CA HIS A 10 16.40 -13.91 33.09
C HIS A 10 17.03 -12.74 32.29
N ARG A 11 17.50 -11.77 33.09
CA ARG A 11 18.31 -10.58 32.79
C ARG A 11 17.58 -9.37 32.20
N ARG A 12 17.12 -8.53 33.13
CA ARG A 12 16.97 -7.08 32.98
C ARG A 12 18.28 -6.48 32.44
N ALA A 13 18.33 -6.19 31.14
CA ALA A 13 19.27 -5.23 30.58
C ALA A 13 18.48 -3.96 30.25
N SER A 14 18.43 -3.02 31.20
CA SER A 14 17.89 -1.69 30.96
C SER A 14 18.84 -0.94 30.01
N ARG A 15 18.56 -0.99 28.71
CA ARG A 15 19.22 -0.10 27.74
C ARG A 15 18.47 1.23 27.77
N SER A 16 18.96 2.16 28.60
CA SER A 16 18.54 3.56 28.53
C SER A 16 19.12 4.18 27.25
N TRP A 17 18.25 4.70 26.40
CA TRP A 17 18.66 5.50 25.25
C TRP A 17 18.82 6.95 25.71
N SER A 18 20.05 7.33 26.03
CA SER A 18 20.42 8.72 26.30
C SER A 18 20.67 9.43 24.97
N TRP A 19 19.77 10.35 24.60
CA TRP A 19 20.01 11.30 23.53
C TRP A 19 20.98 12.35 24.05
N LYS A 20 22.29 12.11 23.93
CA LYS A 20 23.27 13.19 24.11
C LYS A 20 23.09 14.16 22.93
N ARG A 21 22.42 15.28 23.18
CA ARG A 21 22.49 16.45 22.30
C ARG A 21 23.94 16.93 22.33
N THR A 22 24.71 16.55 21.32
CA THR A 22 25.98 17.23 21.04
C THR A 22 25.65 18.71 20.79
N PRO A 23 26.26 19.67 21.50
CA PRO A 23 26.04 21.07 21.22
C PRO A 23 26.46 21.34 19.77
N LEU A 24 25.51 21.79 18.95
CA LEU A 24 25.78 22.20 17.59
C LEU A 24 26.51 23.56 17.68
N ALA A 25 27.83 23.54 17.72
CA ALA A 25 28.64 24.75 17.62
C ALA A 25 28.32 25.49 16.31
N ASP A 26 28.01 26.79 16.43
CA ASP A 26 27.98 27.86 15.42
C ASP A 26 27.74 27.48 13.95
N ARG A 27 26.71 26.66 13.69
CA ARG A 27 26.12 26.61 12.35
C ARG A 27 25.06 27.69 12.24
N PRO A 28 25.11 28.59 11.25
CA PRO A 28 24.01 29.51 11.01
C PRO A 28 22.72 28.72 10.89
N ALA A 29 21.67 29.17 11.60
CA ALA A 29 20.35 28.55 11.50
C ALA A 29 19.97 28.48 10.01
N PRO A 30 19.55 27.32 9.48
CA PRO A 30 19.18 27.25 8.08
C PRO A 30 18.05 28.25 7.84
N ALA A 31 18.26 29.16 6.88
CA ALA A 31 17.23 30.08 6.45
C ALA A 31 15.96 29.27 6.14
N ARG A 32 14.91 29.47 6.94
CA ARG A 32 13.60 28.84 6.71
C ARG A 32 12.87 29.65 5.67
N ALA A 33 13.00 29.23 4.41
CA ALA A 33 12.15 29.70 3.33
C ALA A 33 11.14 28.60 2.99
N SER A 34 9.84 28.88 3.10
CA SER A 34 8.79 28.05 2.52
C SER A 34 8.37 28.65 1.17
N ARG A 35 8.32 27.82 0.14
CA ARG A 35 7.77 28.18 -1.16
C ARG A 35 6.92 27.03 -1.66
N THR A 36 5.72 27.33 -2.13
CA THR A 36 4.82 26.36 -2.74
C THR A 36 5.09 26.35 -4.24
N THR A 37 5.66 25.27 -4.74
CA THR A 37 5.86 25.02 -6.17
C THR A 37 5.82 23.53 -6.42
N GLU A 38 5.44 23.13 -7.63
CA GLU A 38 5.50 21.74 -8.05
C GLU A 38 6.96 21.37 -8.37
N VAL A 39 7.35 20.17 -7.94
CA VAL A 39 8.62 19.52 -8.31
C VAL A 39 8.31 18.58 -9.48
N LYS A 40 8.90 18.84 -10.65
CA LYS A 40 8.72 18.02 -11.85
C LYS A 40 9.63 16.80 -11.86
N ARG A 41 10.84 16.94 -11.31
CA ARG A 41 11.85 15.88 -11.31
C ARG A 41 12.70 15.96 -10.06
N LEU A 42 13.01 14.80 -9.49
CA LEU A 42 14.03 14.61 -8.47
C LEU A 42 15.17 13.82 -9.12
N ASP A 43 16.33 14.45 -9.23
CA ASP A 43 17.57 13.82 -9.67
C ASP A 43 18.38 13.38 -8.44
N CYS A 44 18.55 12.07 -8.31
CA CYS A 44 19.36 11.45 -7.26
C CYS A 44 20.74 11.00 -7.79
N THR A 45 21.06 11.28 -9.05
CA THR A 45 22.27 10.82 -9.73
C THR A 45 23.33 11.90 -9.88
N SER A 46 22.93 13.17 -9.75
CA SER A 46 23.85 14.30 -9.74
C SER A 46 24.71 14.27 -8.47
N GLU A 47 25.96 13.81 -8.64
CA GLU A 47 27.04 13.76 -7.65
C GLU A 47 27.11 12.53 -6.73
N SER A 48 26.93 11.32 -7.29
CA SER A 48 27.41 10.07 -6.67
C SER A 48 28.94 9.96 -6.54
N SER A 49 29.71 11.04 -6.79
CA SER A 49 31.17 11.00 -6.99
C SER A 49 31.95 12.10 -6.24
N GLY A 50 31.26 12.95 -5.46
CA GLY A 50 31.88 14.00 -4.63
C GLY A 50 31.75 13.72 -3.12
N PRO A 51 32.52 14.41 -2.26
CA PRO A 51 32.48 14.22 -0.80
C PRO A 51 31.15 14.66 -0.14
N ASP A 52 30.32 15.46 -0.83
CA ASP A 52 29.01 15.92 -0.36
C ASP A 52 27.93 15.74 -1.46
N PRO A 53 27.35 14.53 -1.62
CA PRO A 53 26.31 14.29 -2.62
C PRO A 53 25.08 15.17 -2.37
N VAL A 54 24.53 15.78 -3.43
CA VAL A 54 23.33 16.63 -3.37
C VAL A 54 22.24 16.13 -4.33
N HIS A 55 21.00 16.20 -3.87
CA HIS A 55 19.83 15.99 -4.71
C HIS A 55 19.48 17.27 -5.46
N ILE A 56 19.10 17.15 -6.73
CA ILE A 56 18.62 18.27 -7.54
C ILE A 56 17.12 18.10 -7.80
N LEU A 57 16.34 19.14 -7.51
CA LEU A 57 14.92 19.20 -7.82
C LEU A 57 14.72 20.19 -8.96
N ASP A 58 14.15 19.73 -10.08
CA ASP A 58 13.66 20.62 -11.13
C ASP A 58 12.23 21.07 -10.77
N LEU A 59 12.03 22.37 -10.65
CA LEU A 59 10.75 22.98 -10.30
C LEU A 59 9.95 23.31 -11.56
N ALA A 60 8.63 23.39 -11.40
CA ALA A 60 7.73 23.65 -12.52
C ALA A 60 7.98 24.99 -13.23
N ASP A 61 8.49 25.98 -12.50
CA ASP A 61 8.85 27.31 -12.97
C ASP A 61 10.26 27.39 -13.60
N GLY A 62 10.90 26.25 -13.85
CA GLY A 62 12.20 26.17 -14.52
C GLY A 62 13.40 26.35 -13.59
N ARG A 63 13.19 26.61 -12.30
CA ARG A 63 14.28 26.72 -11.31
C ARG A 63 14.77 25.34 -10.90
N ARG A 64 16.01 25.31 -10.38
CA ARG A 64 16.61 24.13 -9.74
C ARG A 64 16.92 24.39 -8.28
N VAL A 65 16.55 23.45 -7.41
CA VAL A 65 16.89 23.49 -5.98
C VAL A 65 17.87 22.37 -5.68
N ARG A 66 18.95 22.70 -4.97
CA ARG A 66 19.92 21.72 -4.45
C ARG A 66 19.58 21.45 -2.98
N ALA A 67 19.53 20.18 -2.60
CA ALA A 67 19.25 19.76 -1.24
C ALA A 67 20.13 18.57 -0.84
N ARG A 68 20.69 18.62 0.37
CA ARG A 68 21.43 17.49 0.96
C ARG A 68 20.50 16.33 1.38
N ALA A 69 19.23 16.64 1.63
CA ALA A 69 18.20 15.67 1.98
C ALA A 69 16.86 16.11 1.39
N VAL A 70 16.08 15.15 0.90
CA VAL A 70 14.74 15.37 0.37
C VAL A 70 13.76 14.47 1.11
N VAL A 71 12.70 15.05 1.64
CA VAL A 71 11.57 14.31 2.22
C VAL A 71 10.43 14.35 1.22
N VAL A 72 10.13 13.20 0.60
CA VAL A 72 9.00 13.07 -0.33
C VAL A 72 7.77 12.67 0.47
N ALA A 73 6.83 13.60 0.61
CA ALA A 73 5.57 13.43 1.34
C ALA A 73 4.35 13.74 0.45
N THR A 74 4.42 13.39 -0.84
CA THR A 74 3.39 13.71 -1.85
C THR A 74 2.12 12.86 -1.75
N GLY A 75 2.07 11.91 -0.82
CA GLY A 75 0.99 10.93 -0.70
C GLY A 75 0.99 9.91 -1.84
N ALA A 76 -0.13 9.22 -2.01
CA ALA A 76 -0.35 8.23 -3.05
C ALA A 76 -1.70 8.47 -3.75
N ARG A 77 -1.79 8.12 -5.04
CA ARG A 77 -3.05 8.07 -5.78
C ARG A 77 -3.33 6.63 -6.20
N TYR A 78 -4.47 6.09 -5.76
CA TYR A 78 -4.89 4.75 -6.12
C TYR A 78 -5.43 4.70 -7.55
N ARG A 79 -5.14 3.61 -8.26
CA ARG A 79 -5.70 3.36 -9.59
C ARG A 79 -7.15 2.92 -9.42
N ARG A 80 -8.07 3.65 -10.03
CA ARG A 80 -9.49 3.28 -10.08
C ARG A 80 -9.72 2.36 -11.29
N PRO A 81 -10.24 1.14 -11.09
CA PRO A 81 -10.70 0.34 -12.21
C PRO A 81 -11.94 0.98 -12.84
N GLU A 82 -12.10 0.81 -14.14
CA GLU A 82 -13.28 1.26 -14.89
C GLU A 82 -14.45 0.31 -14.59
N ILE A 83 -15.14 0.56 -13.48
CA ILE A 83 -16.33 -0.20 -13.06
C ILE A 83 -17.48 0.80 -12.94
N PRO A 84 -18.63 0.54 -13.59
CA PRO A 84 -19.82 1.38 -13.46
C PRO A 84 -20.19 1.61 -12.00
N ASN A 85 -20.59 2.84 -11.66
CA ASN A 85 -21.06 3.23 -10.32
C ASN A 85 -20.04 3.02 -9.17
N LEU A 86 -18.76 2.74 -9.44
CA LEU A 86 -17.73 2.50 -8.41
C LEU A 86 -17.67 3.61 -7.35
N ALA A 87 -17.72 4.87 -7.79
CA ALA A 87 -17.65 6.04 -6.91
C ALA A 87 -18.80 6.08 -5.89
N GLN A 88 -19.95 5.44 -6.18
CA GLN A 88 -21.09 5.38 -5.26
C GLN A 88 -20.86 4.41 -4.10
N PHE A 89 -19.89 3.49 -4.22
CA PHE A 89 -19.61 2.48 -3.20
C PHE A 89 -18.27 2.72 -2.50
N GLU A 90 -17.50 3.74 -2.90
CA GLU A 90 -16.26 4.15 -2.21
C GLU A 90 -16.60 4.51 -0.74
N GLY A 91 -15.96 3.82 0.21
CA GLY A 91 -16.23 3.98 1.64
C GLY A 91 -17.52 3.32 2.14
N ARG A 92 -18.31 2.71 1.24
CA ARG A 92 -19.57 1.97 1.54
C ARG A 92 -19.50 0.52 1.05
N GLY A 93 -18.31 -0.08 1.18
CA GLY A 93 -18.02 -1.47 0.78
C GLY A 93 -16.88 -1.58 -0.23
N VAL A 94 -16.50 -0.50 -0.91
CA VAL A 94 -15.28 -0.45 -1.73
C VAL A 94 -14.17 0.28 -0.98
N SER A 95 -13.03 -0.39 -0.84
CA SER A 95 -11.79 0.17 -0.27
C SER A 95 -10.58 -0.10 -1.17
N TYR A 96 -9.58 0.77 -1.11
CA TYR A 96 -8.33 0.68 -1.87
C TYR A 96 -7.14 0.19 -1.03
N TRP A 97 -7.37 -0.14 0.23
CA TRP A 97 -6.38 -0.67 1.16
C TRP A 97 -7.02 -1.69 2.10
N ALA A 98 -6.18 -2.50 2.73
CA ALA A 98 -6.61 -3.42 3.77
C ALA A 98 -5.90 -3.04 5.08
N SER A 99 -6.63 -2.39 5.98
CA SER A 99 -6.15 -2.01 7.31
C SER A 99 -6.95 -2.74 8.40
N PRO A 100 -6.58 -2.60 9.68
CA PRO A 100 -7.39 -3.12 10.78
C PRO A 100 -8.84 -2.61 10.81
N VAL A 101 -9.14 -1.48 10.16
CA VAL A 101 -10.51 -0.98 10.02
C VAL A 101 -11.29 -1.86 9.04
N GLU A 102 -10.79 -2.05 7.81
CA GLU A 102 -11.45 -2.91 6.82
C GLU A 102 -11.51 -4.37 7.30
N ALA A 103 -10.49 -4.87 7.98
CA ALA A 103 -10.51 -6.21 8.55
C ALA A 103 -11.64 -6.43 9.58
N ARG A 104 -12.07 -5.38 10.28
CA ARG A 104 -13.25 -5.47 11.17
C ARG A 104 -14.54 -5.47 10.39
N LEU A 105 -14.63 -4.66 9.33
CA LEU A 105 -15.80 -4.59 8.45
C LEU A 105 -16.01 -5.89 7.66
N CYS A 106 -14.93 -6.58 7.30
CA CYS A 106 -14.96 -7.82 6.54
C CYS A 106 -15.08 -9.08 7.42
N ARG A 107 -15.24 -8.94 8.74
CA ARG A 107 -15.29 -10.10 9.64
C ARG A 107 -16.49 -10.98 9.29
N ASP A 108 -16.23 -12.27 9.10
CA ASP A 108 -17.24 -13.28 8.73
C ASP A 108 -17.95 -13.04 7.36
N GLU A 109 -17.45 -12.07 6.58
CA GLU A 109 -17.95 -11.72 5.25
C GLU A 109 -17.11 -12.34 4.13
N GLU A 110 -17.69 -12.37 2.92
CA GLU A 110 -16.97 -12.69 1.68
C GLU A 110 -16.44 -11.43 1.03
N VAL A 111 -15.15 -11.42 0.69
CA VAL A 111 -14.46 -10.25 0.16
C VAL A 111 -13.96 -10.51 -1.26
N ALA A 112 -14.38 -9.67 -2.21
CA ALA A 112 -13.77 -9.60 -3.52
C ALA A 112 -12.54 -8.68 -3.48
N LEU A 113 -11.38 -9.21 -3.86
CA LEU A 113 -10.11 -8.51 -3.89
C LEU A 113 -9.58 -8.41 -5.32
N LEU A 114 -9.31 -7.20 -5.79
CA LEU A 114 -8.85 -6.96 -7.15
C LEU A 114 -7.32 -6.85 -7.23
N GLY A 115 -6.70 -7.69 -8.08
CA GLY A 115 -5.31 -7.53 -8.50
C GLY A 115 -4.42 -8.74 -8.26
N GLY A 116 -3.32 -8.79 -9.02
CA GLY A 116 -2.32 -9.88 -8.98
C GLY A 116 -0.89 -9.43 -8.66
N GLY A 117 -0.71 -8.23 -8.10
CA GLY A 117 0.60 -7.71 -7.68
C GLY A 117 0.86 -7.93 -6.19
N ASN A 118 2.07 -7.56 -5.72
CA ASN A 118 2.48 -7.75 -4.33
C ASN A 118 1.53 -7.11 -3.30
N ALA A 119 1.05 -5.90 -3.56
CA ALA A 119 0.09 -5.23 -2.67
C ALA A 119 -1.22 -6.02 -2.51
N ALA A 120 -1.74 -6.58 -3.62
CA ALA A 120 -2.93 -7.40 -3.61
C ALA A 120 -2.70 -8.72 -2.86
N GLY A 121 -1.56 -9.37 -3.04
CA GLY A 121 -1.22 -10.60 -2.32
C GLY A 121 -1.04 -10.38 -0.82
N GLN A 122 -0.41 -9.27 -0.41
CA GLN A 122 -0.29 -8.88 1.00
C GLN A 122 -1.66 -8.64 1.62
N ALA A 123 -2.54 -7.92 0.92
CA ALA A 123 -3.91 -7.66 1.38
C ALA A 123 -4.72 -8.97 1.48
N ALA A 124 -4.60 -9.89 0.52
CA ALA A 124 -5.30 -11.17 0.54
C ALA A 124 -4.89 -12.03 1.75
N VAL A 125 -3.58 -12.17 2.01
CA VAL A 125 -3.07 -12.92 3.17
C VAL A 125 -3.45 -12.25 4.50
N PHE A 126 -3.53 -10.92 4.54
CA PHE A 126 -3.98 -10.21 5.73
C PHE A 126 -5.48 -10.41 5.98
N LEU A 127 -6.31 -10.26 4.95
CA LEU A 127 -7.76 -10.38 5.05
C LEU A 127 -8.21 -11.83 5.27
N SER A 128 -7.48 -12.82 4.77
CA SER A 128 -7.83 -14.24 4.99
C SER A 128 -7.83 -14.65 6.46
N SER A 129 -7.14 -13.92 7.32
CA SER A 129 -7.15 -14.13 8.78
C SER A 129 -8.37 -13.52 9.48
N HIS A 130 -9.25 -12.81 8.74
CA HIS A 130 -10.36 -12.04 9.30
C HIS A 130 -11.69 -12.31 8.58
N ALA A 131 -11.66 -12.46 7.25
CA ALA A 131 -12.82 -12.70 6.41
C ALA A 131 -13.19 -14.18 6.35
N ARG A 132 -14.46 -14.48 6.08
CA ARG A 132 -14.93 -15.85 5.82
C ARG A 132 -14.25 -16.42 4.59
N GLN A 133 -14.21 -15.64 3.51
CA GLN A 133 -13.57 -16.01 2.25
C GLN A 133 -13.01 -14.78 1.54
N VAL A 134 -11.86 -14.94 0.89
CA VAL A 134 -11.26 -13.93 0.01
C VAL A 134 -11.25 -14.46 -1.41
N GLN A 135 -11.99 -13.81 -2.31
CA GLN A 135 -11.99 -14.10 -3.74
C GLN A 135 -11.07 -13.09 -4.45
N MET A 136 -9.89 -13.54 -4.87
CA MET A 136 -8.94 -12.73 -5.63
C MET A 136 -9.29 -12.77 -7.12
N LEU A 137 -9.71 -11.64 -7.69
CA LEU A 137 -9.99 -11.52 -9.12
C LEU A 137 -8.78 -10.89 -9.83
N VAL A 138 -8.23 -11.64 -10.77
CA VAL A 138 -6.99 -11.30 -11.48
C VAL A 138 -7.27 -11.26 -12.96
N ARG A 139 -7.05 -10.11 -13.60
CA ARG A 139 -7.27 -9.95 -15.06
C ARG A 139 -6.29 -10.72 -15.93
N GLY A 140 -5.13 -11.11 -15.37
CA GLY A 140 -4.14 -11.93 -16.05
C GLY A 140 -4.37 -13.43 -15.84
N PRO A 141 -3.64 -14.27 -16.60
CA PRO A 141 -3.83 -15.71 -16.57
C PRO A 141 -3.24 -16.38 -15.31
N SER A 142 -2.37 -15.70 -14.57
CA SER A 142 -1.75 -16.21 -13.34
C SER A 142 -1.23 -15.09 -12.45
N LEU A 143 -0.89 -15.43 -11.19
CA LEU A 143 -0.18 -14.55 -10.26
C LEU A 143 1.34 -14.50 -10.53
N SER A 144 1.90 -15.53 -11.14
CA SER A 144 3.36 -15.74 -11.26
C SER A 144 4.11 -14.67 -12.04
N LYS A 145 3.42 -13.93 -12.93
CA LYS A 145 4.04 -12.86 -13.72
C LYS A 145 4.36 -11.60 -12.90
N THR A 146 3.57 -11.31 -11.86
CA THR A 146 3.59 -10.00 -11.18
C THR A 146 3.70 -10.09 -9.67
N MET A 147 3.54 -11.28 -9.08
CA MET A 147 3.57 -11.48 -7.64
C MET A 147 4.83 -12.24 -7.21
N SER A 148 5.44 -11.82 -6.10
CA SER A 148 6.56 -12.50 -5.48
C SER A 148 6.17 -13.92 -5.08
N ARG A 149 7.09 -14.88 -5.30
CA ARG A 149 6.86 -16.32 -5.07
C ARG A 149 6.33 -16.63 -3.68
N TYR A 150 6.90 -16.00 -2.65
CA TYR A 150 6.47 -16.23 -1.27
C TYR A 150 4.99 -15.90 -1.03
N LEU A 151 4.44 -14.87 -1.70
CA LEU A 151 3.02 -14.54 -1.56
C LEU A 151 2.15 -15.57 -2.25
N ILE A 152 2.57 -16.04 -3.43
CA ILE A 152 1.87 -17.11 -4.15
C ILE A 152 1.79 -18.36 -3.27
N ASP A 153 2.89 -18.74 -2.62
CA ASP A 153 2.94 -19.90 -1.72
C ASP A 153 2.03 -19.69 -0.50
N ARG A 154 2.03 -18.50 0.12
CA ARG A 154 1.13 -18.21 1.26
C ARG A 154 -0.35 -18.19 0.85
N ILE A 155 -0.67 -17.68 -0.34
CA ILE A 155 -2.02 -17.68 -0.88
C ILE A 155 -2.49 -19.12 -1.13
N ALA A 156 -1.66 -19.94 -1.77
CA ALA A 156 -1.96 -21.35 -2.02
C ALA A 156 -2.12 -22.17 -0.72
N ALA A 157 -1.40 -21.82 0.33
CA ALA A 157 -1.53 -22.44 1.65
C ALA A 157 -2.75 -21.95 2.47
N SER A 158 -3.45 -20.91 2.01
CA SER A 158 -4.60 -20.34 2.74
C SER A 158 -5.91 -20.97 2.24
N PRO A 159 -6.63 -21.74 3.08
CA PRO A 159 -7.78 -22.55 2.63
C PRO A 159 -9.00 -21.72 2.22
N ASN A 160 -9.10 -20.48 2.67
CA ASN A 160 -10.22 -19.58 2.39
C ASN A 160 -9.88 -18.49 1.35
N ILE A 161 -8.78 -18.64 0.60
CA ILE A 161 -8.47 -17.78 -0.53
C ILE A 161 -8.75 -18.54 -1.83
N ALA A 162 -9.65 -18.00 -2.65
CA ALA A 162 -9.91 -18.48 -4.00
C ALA A 162 -9.32 -17.49 -5.01
N VAL A 163 -8.59 -17.98 -6.02
CA VAL A 163 -8.01 -17.15 -7.08
C VAL A 163 -8.75 -17.39 -8.39
N LEU A 164 -9.34 -16.33 -8.92
CA LEU A 164 -10.05 -16.30 -10.20
C LEU A 164 -9.18 -15.55 -11.23
N CYS A 165 -8.45 -16.32 -12.05
CA CYS A 165 -7.67 -15.79 -13.16
C CYS A 165 -8.56 -15.37 -14.33
N ASP A 166 -8.01 -14.56 -15.22
CA ASP A 166 -8.69 -13.99 -16.38
C ASP A 166 -10.05 -13.34 -16.03
N THR A 167 -10.21 -12.83 -14.82
CA THR A 167 -11.51 -12.39 -14.29
C THR A 167 -11.51 -10.90 -13.99
N GLU A 168 -12.62 -10.23 -14.28
CA GLU A 168 -12.84 -8.81 -13.98
C GLU A 168 -14.25 -8.57 -13.42
N ILE A 169 -14.38 -7.55 -12.57
CA ILE A 169 -15.69 -7.06 -12.14
C ILE A 169 -16.28 -6.21 -13.26
N VAL A 170 -17.55 -6.48 -13.58
CA VAL A 170 -18.31 -5.77 -14.61
C VAL A 170 -19.44 -4.93 -14.03
N ASP A 171 -19.89 -5.21 -12.80
CA ASP A 171 -20.97 -4.47 -12.14
C ASP A 171 -20.89 -4.57 -10.61
N LEU A 172 -21.45 -3.58 -9.93
CA LEU A 172 -21.55 -3.52 -8.46
C LEU A 172 -23.02 -3.52 -8.06
N LEU A 173 -23.38 -4.43 -7.15
CA LEU A 173 -24.74 -4.60 -6.68
C LEU A 173 -24.86 -3.96 -5.29
N GLY A 174 -25.84 -3.08 -5.11
CA GLY A 174 -26.06 -2.38 -3.84
C GLY A 174 -27.52 -2.31 -3.42
N THR A 175 -27.74 -1.83 -2.20
CA THR A 175 -29.08 -1.55 -1.64
C THR A 175 -29.58 -0.14 -2.02
N ALA A 176 -30.84 0.16 -1.65
CA ALA A 176 -31.38 1.51 -1.73
C ALA A 176 -30.54 2.55 -0.95
N ASP A 177 -29.91 2.12 0.15
CA ASP A 177 -29.04 2.94 1.00
C ASP A 177 -27.59 3.02 0.49
N GLN A 178 -27.33 2.57 -0.74
CA GLN A 178 -26.01 2.58 -1.40
C GLN A 178 -24.92 1.76 -0.69
N GLU A 179 -25.30 0.73 0.07
CA GLU A 179 -24.36 -0.25 0.60
C GLU A 179 -24.05 -1.32 -0.43
N LEU A 180 -22.78 -1.67 -0.60
CA LEU A 180 -22.38 -2.77 -1.47
C LEU A 180 -22.88 -4.11 -0.90
N ARG A 181 -23.57 -4.90 -1.72
CA ARG A 181 -24.06 -6.25 -1.39
C ARG A 181 -23.42 -7.35 -2.21
N GLY A 182 -22.86 -7.01 -3.37
CA GLY A 182 -22.20 -7.99 -4.20
C GLY A 182 -21.57 -7.37 -5.43
N VAL A 183 -20.91 -8.22 -6.19
CA VAL A 183 -20.24 -7.85 -7.44
C VAL A 183 -20.64 -8.83 -8.52
N ARG A 184 -20.89 -8.35 -9.74
CA ARG A 184 -20.95 -9.21 -10.91
C ARG A 184 -19.57 -9.21 -11.54
N TRP A 185 -19.06 -10.40 -11.82
CA TRP A 185 -17.79 -10.57 -12.51
C TRP A 185 -17.96 -11.45 -13.75
N ARG A 186 -16.98 -11.37 -14.64
CA ARG A 186 -16.95 -12.11 -15.90
C ARG A 186 -15.56 -12.70 -16.10
N ASN A 187 -15.51 -13.92 -16.62
CA ASN A 187 -14.25 -14.49 -17.06
C ASN A 187 -14.00 -14.06 -18.52
N ARG A 188 -12.90 -13.34 -18.74
CA ARG A 188 -12.53 -12.75 -20.03
C ARG A 188 -12.27 -13.79 -21.12
N ARG A 189 -12.03 -15.05 -20.75
CA ARG A 189 -11.82 -16.17 -21.69
C ARG A 189 -13.08 -16.98 -21.96
N THR A 190 -13.90 -17.23 -20.95
CA THR A 190 -15.03 -18.15 -21.06
C THR A 190 -16.39 -17.46 -21.17
N GLY A 191 -16.47 -16.15 -20.93
CA GLY A 191 -17.73 -15.42 -20.80
C GLY A 191 -18.25 -15.50 -19.38
#